data_AF-T0Y887-F1
#
_entry.id   AF-T0Y887-F1
#
_cell.length_a   1.000
_cell.length_b   1.000
_cell.length_c   1.000
_cell.angle_alpha   90.00
_cell.angle_beta   90.00
_cell.angle_gamma   90.00
#
_symmetry.space_group_name_H-M   'P 1'
#
loop_
_entity.id
_entity.type
_entity.pdbx_description
1 polymer ?
#
loop_
_entity_poly.entity_id
_entity_poly.type
_entity_poly.pdbx_seq_one_letter_code
_entity_poly.pdbx_strand_id
1 'polypeptide(L)'
;MGVGTLLPLPDRMRQYIVDRFYGPRPPEGLARLFSPDRAYQAALVFEHWQFLTGFPRWVGSIIAGTPHLDVISYEVDNLYGELIHDPSVHGGHYGLVLDAGEDAGLSREEIQRGPPGPKMARALEDWYSIARDRPWVETMAAVHATEMLADQRLRDRPGYH
;
A
#
# COMPACT_ATOMS: atom_id res chain seq x y z
N MET A 1 22.85 -24.30 -23.17
CA MET A 1 22.58 -23.49 -21.96
C MET A 1 21.56 -22.45 -22.35
N GLY A 2 20.29 -22.63 -21.97
CA GLY A 2 19.22 -21.72 -22.35
C GLY A 2 19.43 -20.36 -21.68
N VAL A 3 19.46 -19.30 -22.47
CA VAL A 3 19.37 -17.93 -21.96
C VAL A 3 17.97 -17.81 -21.36
N GLY A 4 17.84 -17.96 -20.04
CA GLY A 4 16.57 -17.78 -19.36
C GLY A 4 16.08 -16.37 -19.66
N THR A 5 14.96 -16.26 -20.37
CA THR A 5 14.32 -14.98 -20.66
C THR A 5 14.01 -14.31 -19.34
N LEU A 6 14.64 -13.16 -19.08
CA LEU A 6 14.33 -12.36 -17.90
C LEU A 6 12.85 -11.96 -17.98
N LEU A 7 12.11 -12.21 -16.90
CA LEU A 7 10.71 -11.81 -16.79
C LEU A 7 10.58 -10.28 -17.04
N PRO A 8 9.47 -9.83 -17.65
CA PRO A 8 9.14 -8.40 -17.71
C PRO A 8 9.17 -7.75 -16.31
N LEU A 9 9.51 -6.47 -16.23
CA LEU A 9 9.64 -5.77 -14.94
C LEU A 9 8.41 -5.92 -14.02
N PRO A 10 7.15 -5.77 -14.50
CA PRO A 10 5.98 -5.99 -13.65
C PRO A 10 5.89 -7.40 -13.07
N ASP A 11 6.32 -8.41 -13.84
CA ASP A 11 6.31 -9.80 -13.37
C ASP A 11 7.43 -10.07 -12.38
N ARG A 12 8.60 -9.43 -12.55
CA ARG A 12 9.68 -9.49 -11.56
C ARG A 12 9.29 -8.82 -10.24
N MET A 13 8.60 -7.70 -10.29
CA MET A 13 8.08 -7.03 -9.09
C MET A 13 7.06 -7.90 -8.38
N ARG A 14 6.10 -8.48 -9.12
CA ARG A 14 5.14 -9.44 -8.56
C ARG A 14 5.83 -10.65 -7.93
N GLN A 15 6.81 -11.24 -8.61
CA GLN A 15 7.59 -12.35 -8.06
C GLN A 15 8.27 -11.97 -6.75
N TYR A 16 8.94 -10.81 -6.73
CA TYR A 16 9.60 -10.33 -5.51
C TYR A 16 8.61 -10.15 -4.35
N ILE A 17 7.43 -9.57 -4.61
CA ILE A 17 6.39 -9.39 -3.60
C ILE A 17 5.90 -10.74 -3.09
N VAL A 18 5.59 -11.68 -3.98
CA VAL A 18 5.13 -13.02 -3.58
C VAL A 18 6.20 -13.74 -2.76
N ASP A 19 7.43 -13.81 -3.23
CA ASP A 19 8.52 -14.50 -2.54
C ASP A 19 8.76 -13.93 -1.13
N ARG A 20 8.68 -12.60 -1.01
CA ARG A 20 9.02 -11.90 0.22
C ARG A 20 7.87 -11.89 1.24
N PHE A 21 6.64 -11.80 0.77
CA PHE A 21 5.47 -11.52 1.61
C PHE A 21 4.49 -12.69 1.66
N TYR A 22 4.37 -13.49 0.61
CA TYR A 22 3.44 -14.62 0.52
C TYR A 22 4.12 -16.00 0.46
N GLY A 23 5.46 -16.03 0.42
CA GLY A 23 6.25 -17.26 0.37
C GLY A 23 6.16 -18.10 1.66
N PRO A 24 6.94 -19.19 1.78
CA PRO A 24 6.82 -20.17 2.87
C PRO A 24 7.03 -19.61 4.29
N ARG A 25 7.61 -18.41 4.41
CA ARG A 25 7.87 -17.73 5.69
C ARG A 25 7.49 -16.25 5.56
N PRO A 26 6.18 -15.93 5.52
CA PRO A 26 5.73 -14.56 5.39
C PRO A 26 6.09 -13.75 6.65
N PRO A 27 6.19 -12.41 6.56
CA PRO A 27 6.31 -11.56 7.73
C PRO A 27 5.15 -11.81 8.71
N GLU A 28 5.44 -11.83 10.01
CA GLU A 28 4.46 -12.16 11.05
C GLU A 28 3.17 -11.33 10.95
N GLY A 29 3.29 -10.03 10.68
CA GLY A 29 2.12 -9.17 10.52
C GLY A 29 1.22 -9.59 9.34
N LEU A 30 1.81 -10.02 8.24
CA LEU A 30 1.03 -10.49 7.10
C LEU A 30 0.38 -11.85 7.39
N ALA A 31 1.07 -12.74 8.11
CA ALA A 31 0.47 -14.00 8.56
C ALA A 31 -0.77 -13.78 9.44
N ARG A 32 -0.74 -12.76 10.32
CA ARG A 32 -1.86 -12.40 11.21
C ARG A 32 -3.01 -11.69 10.50
N LEU A 33 -2.74 -11.06 9.34
CA LEU A 33 -3.77 -10.35 8.56
C LEU A 33 -4.96 -11.24 8.17
N PHE A 34 -4.74 -12.55 8.02
CA PHE A 34 -5.77 -13.51 7.60
C PHE A 34 -6.64 -14.04 8.73
N SER A 35 -6.28 -13.77 9.99
CA SER A 35 -7.08 -14.12 11.17
C SER A 35 -6.79 -13.11 12.28
N PRO A 36 -7.11 -11.81 12.07
CA PRO A 36 -6.76 -10.78 13.01
C PRO A 36 -7.68 -10.89 14.23
N ASP A 37 -7.11 -10.85 15.43
CA ASP A 37 -7.90 -10.53 16.62
C ASP A 37 -8.20 -9.02 16.66
N ARG A 38 -9.14 -8.62 17.52
CA ARG A 38 -9.56 -7.22 17.63
C ARG A 38 -8.40 -6.28 17.95
N ALA A 39 -7.47 -6.69 18.81
CA ALA A 39 -6.35 -5.84 19.20
C ALA A 39 -5.36 -5.64 18.05
N TYR A 40 -5.11 -6.69 17.27
CA TYR A 40 -4.30 -6.63 16.07
C TYR A 40 -4.98 -5.77 14.99
N GLN A 41 -6.29 -5.91 14.79
CA GLN A 41 -7.04 -5.07 13.86
C GLN A 41 -6.95 -3.59 14.25
N ALA A 42 -7.12 -3.26 15.54
CA ALA A 42 -6.98 -1.89 16.02
C ALA A 42 -5.57 -1.33 15.75
N ALA A 43 -4.52 -2.10 16.08
CA ALA A 43 -3.14 -1.69 15.83
C ALA A 43 -2.83 -1.53 14.33
N LEU A 44 -3.35 -2.44 13.49
CA LEU A 44 -3.19 -2.40 12.05
C LEU A 44 -3.87 -1.17 11.45
N VAL A 45 -5.13 -0.91 11.79
CA VAL A 45 -5.89 0.25 11.32
C VAL A 45 -5.19 1.54 11.70
N PHE A 46 -4.74 1.63 12.96
CA PHE A 46 -4.06 2.82 13.46
C PHE A 46 -2.78 3.11 12.65
N GLU A 47 -1.90 2.12 12.45
CA GLU A 47 -0.67 2.31 11.66
C GLU A 47 -0.96 2.50 10.17
N HIS A 48 -1.97 1.82 9.63
CA HIS A 48 -2.36 1.95 8.23
C HIS A 48 -2.93 3.34 7.92
N TRP A 49 -3.66 3.94 8.86
CA TRP A 49 -4.08 5.34 8.72
C TRP A 49 -2.86 6.28 8.58
N GLN A 50 -1.82 6.07 9.38
CA GLN A 50 -0.59 6.88 9.29
C GLN A 50 0.08 6.70 7.93
N PHE A 51 0.19 5.46 7.44
CA PHE A 51 0.66 5.17 6.08
C PHE A 51 -0.15 5.93 5.03
N LEU A 52 -1.48 5.86 5.12
CA LEU A 52 -2.38 6.49 4.18
C LEU A 52 -2.16 8.00 4.14
N THR A 53 -1.93 8.69 5.27
CA THR A 53 -1.64 10.13 5.23
C THR A 53 -0.47 10.52 4.31
N GLY A 54 0.48 9.62 4.07
CA GLY A 54 1.57 9.84 3.11
C GLY A 54 1.16 9.66 1.65
N PHE A 55 0.22 8.75 1.38
CA PHE A 55 -0.14 8.28 0.03
C PHE A 55 -0.45 9.40 -0.97
N PRO A 56 -1.31 10.40 -0.68
CA PRO A 56 -1.63 11.44 -1.64
C PRO A 56 -0.44 12.33 -1.99
N ARG A 57 0.51 12.45 -1.06
CA ARG A 57 1.73 13.25 -1.27
C ARG A 57 2.71 12.51 -2.17
N TRP A 58 2.83 11.19 -2.03
CA TRP A 58 3.67 10.37 -2.90
C TRP A 58 3.09 10.29 -4.31
N VAL A 59 1.78 10.08 -4.45
CA VAL A 59 1.10 10.15 -5.75
C VAL A 59 1.22 11.53 -6.38
N GLY A 60 1.08 12.59 -5.59
CA GLY A 60 1.32 13.96 -6.04
C GLY A 60 2.73 14.18 -6.61
N SER A 61 3.75 13.50 -6.06
CA SER A 61 5.11 13.60 -6.59
C SER A 61 5.29 12.84 -7.91
N ILE A 62 4.57 11.73 -8.10
CA ILE A 62 4.51 11.01 -9.40
C ILE A 62 3.89 11.92 -10.46
N ILE A 63 2.73 12.50 -10.16
CA ILE A 63 2.01 13.43 -11.06
C ILE A 63 2.91 14.62 -11.44
N ALA A 64 3.62 15.20 -10.47
CA ALA A 64 4.49 16.33 -10.72
C ALA A 64 5.76 15.98 -11.53
N GLY A 65 6.26 14.75 -11.38
CA GLY A 65 7.53 14.32 -11.96
C GLY A 65 7.42 13.64 -13.34
N THR A 66 6.24 13.15 -13.72
CA THR A 66 6.06 12.41 -14.98
C THR A 66 5.80 13.33 -16.18
N PRO A 67 6.39 13.06 -17.36
CA PRO A 67 6.02 13.74 -18.61
C PRO A 67 4.83 13.08 -19.33
N HIS A 68 4.26 12.00 -18.77
CA HIS A 68 3.27 11.16 -19.45
C HIS A 68 1.85 11.43 -18.95
N LEU A 69 0.96 11.86 -19.85
CA LEU A 69 -0.41 12.25 -19.50
C LEU A 69 -1.28 11.07 -19.05
N ASP A 70 -1.05 9.88 -19.60
CA ASP A 70 -1.73 8.64 -19.18
C ASP A 70 -1.39 8.28 -17.72
N VAL A 71 -0.14 8.48 -17.30
CA VAL A 71 0.25 8.34 -15.89
C VAL A 71 -0.47 9.37 -15.01
N ILE A 72 -0.51 10.63 -15.42
CA ILE A 72 -1.24 11.68 -14.66
C ILE A 72 -2.72 11.32 -14.52
N SER A 73 -3.37 10.90 -15.61
CA SER A 73 -4.79 10.51 -15.58
C SER A 73 -5.04 9.33 -14.66
N TYR A 74 -4.16 8.33 -14.69
CA TYR A 74 -4.24 7.16 -13.82
C TYR A 74 -4.12 7.55 -12.33
N GLU A 75 -3.13 8.37 -11.98
CA GLU A 75 -2.91 8.78 -10.60
C GLU A 75 -4.02 9.69 -10.05
N VAL A 76 -4.62 10.54 -10.90
CA VAL A 76 -5.78 11.36 -10.52
C VAL A 76 -6.99 10.48 -10.21
N ASP A 77 -7.24 9.46 -11.04
CA ASP A 77 -8.31 8.49 -10.79
C ASP A 77 -8.04 7.68 -9.51
N ASN A 78 -6.78 7.29 -9.30
CA ASN A 78 -6.37 6.60 -8.07
C ASN A 78 -6.66 7.44 -6.82
N LEU A 79 -6.27 8.73 -6.82
CA LEU A 79 -6.58 9.64 -5.71
C LEU A 79 -8.08 9.86 -5.51
N TYR A 80 -8.86 9.86 -6.58
CA TYR A 80 -10.30 9.97 -6.49
C TYR A 80 -10.91 8.77 -5.76
N GLY A 81 -10.45 7.56 -6.10
CA GLY A 81 -10.81 6.31 -5.40
C GLY A 81 -10.44 6.31 -3.92
N GLU A 82 -9.20 6.71 -3.63
CA GLU A 82 -8.66 6.72 -2.27
C GLU A 82 -9.37 7.71 -1.33
N LEU A 83 -9.63 8.94 -1.81
CA LEU A 83 -10.03 10.06 -0.95
C LEU A 83 -11.51 10.45 -1.04
N ILE A 84 -12.16 10.21 -2.18
CA ILE A 84 -13.46 10.82 -2.48
C ILE A 84 -14.54 9.77 -2.65
N HIS A 85 -14.29 8.77 -3.49
CA HIS A 85 -15.33 7.87 -3.93
C HIS A 85 -14.87 6.42 -3.99
N ASP A 86 -15.50 5.59 -3.18
CA ASP A 86 -15.53 4.15 -3.35
C ASP A 86 -17.01 3.74 -3.44
N PRO A 87 -17.42 2.86 -4.37
CA PRO A 87 -18.82 2.43 -4.49
C PRO A 87 -19.39 1.77 -3.22
N SER A 88 -18.52 1.24 -2.36
CA SER A 88 -18.87 0.53 -1.13
C SER A 88 -18.86 1.41 0.12
N VAL A 89 -18.28 2.62 0.10
CA VAL A 89 -18.19 3.48 1.28
C VAL A 89 -18.19 4.98 0.96
N HIS A 90 -18.64 5.78 1.92
CA HIS A 90 -18.48 7.23 1.85
C HIS A 90 -17.05 7.64 2.22
N GLY A 91 -16.39 8.47 1.39
CA GLY A 91 -15.05 9.00 1.66
C GLY A 91 -13.89 8.13 1.16
N GLY A 92 -14.13 7.25 0.19
CA GLY A 92 -13.09 6.42 -0.43
C GLY A 92 -12.51 5.35 0.51
N HIS A 93 -11.39 4.74 0.12
CA HIS A 93 -10.69 3.74 0.93
C HIS A 93 -10.35 4.23 2.35
N TYR A 94 -10.12 5.53 2.53
CA TYR A 94 -9.89 6.13 3.85
C TYR A 94 -11.10 5.96 4.78
N GLY A 95 -12.31 6.05 4.23
CA GLY A 95 -13.54 5.78 4.97
C GLY A 95 -13.57 4.35 5.52
N LEU A 96 -13.23 3.36 4.68
CA LEU A 96 -13.19 1.93 5.10
C LEU A 96 -12.24 1.70 6.28
N VAL A 97 -11.10 2.38 6.30
CA VAL A 97 -10.10 2.24 7.37
C VAL A 97 -10.63 2.81 8.68
N LEU A 98 -11.30 3.97 8.63
CA LEU A 98 -11.92 4.55 9.83
C LEU A 98 -13.04 3.66 10.37
N ASP A 99 -13.91 3.15 9.50
CA ASP A 99 -15.01 2.26 9.88
C ASP A 99 -14.46 0.95 10.49
N ALA A 100 -13.40 0.37 9.91
CA ALA A 100 -12.72 -0.80 10.45
C ALA A 100 -12.06 -0.55 11.82
N GLY A 101 -11.66 0.69 12.09
CA GLY A 101 -11.14 1.11 13.39
C GLY A 101 -12.23 1.24 14.45
N GLU A 102 -13.38 1.80 14.08
CA GLU A 102 -14.57 1.86 14.95
C GLU A 102 -15.04 0.46 15.34
N ASP A 103 -15.08 -0.48 14.40
CA ASP A 103 -15.41 -1.89 14.66
C ASP A 103 -14.40 -2.57 15.60
N ALA A 104 -13.13 -2.15 15.53
CA ALA A 104 -12.07 -2.62 16.43
C ALA A 104 -12.10 -1.95 17.81
N GLY A 105 -12.95 -0.93 18.01
CA GLY A 105 -13.13 -0.22 19.28
C GLY A 105 -12.30 1.05 19.43
N LEU A 106 -11.74 1.59 18.34
CA LEU A 106 -11.08 2.89 18.31
C LEU A 106 -12.06 3.99 17.93
N SER A 107 -11.91 5.19 18.49
CA SER A 107 -12.56 6.38 17.95
C SER A 107 -11.82 6.91 16.74
N ARG A 108 -12.53 7.59 15.82
CA ARG A 108 -11.90 8.29 14.69
C ARG A 108 -10.85 9.30 15.16
N GLU A 109 -11.08 9.97 16.28
CA GLU A 109 -10.12 10.92 16.84
C GLU A 109 -8.80 10.26 17.23
N GLU A 110 -8.84 9.10 17.89
CA GLU A 110 -7.64 8.33 18.24
C GLU A 110 -6.86 7.94 16.98
N ILE A 111 -7.55 7.43 15.96
CA ILE A 111 -6.93 7.04 14.68
C ILE A 111 -6.28 8.26 14.00
N GLN A 112 -7.02 9.36 13.90
CA GLN A 112 -6.62 10.53 13.11
C GLN A 112 -5.53 11.40 13.76
N ARG A 113 -5.53 11.48 15.10
CA ARG A 113 -4.59 12.33 15.86
C ARG A 113 -3.43 11.56 16.46
N GLY A 114 -3.48 10.24 16.42
CA GLY A 114 -2.43 9.39 16.94
C GLY A 114 -1.12 9.52 16.15
N PRO A 115 0.05 9.49 16.81
CA PRO A 115 1.34 9.48 16.12
C PRO A 115 1.67 8.06 15.61
N PRO A 116 2.39 7.92 14.47
CA PRO A 116 2.87 6.61 14.02
C PRO A 116 3.83 5.98 15.02
N GLY A 117 3.82 4.65 15.10
CA GLY A 117 4.85 3.92 15.83
C GLY A 117 6.23 4.13 15.21
N PRO A 118 7.35 3.86 15.93
CA PRO A 118 8.70 4.17 15.45
C PRO A 118 9.06 3.52 14.10
N LYS A 119 8.56 2.31 13.83
CA LYS A 119 8.79 1.61 12.56
C LYS A 119 8.02 2.26 11.42
N MET A 120 6.76 2.65 11.65
CA MET A 120 5.96 3.35 10.64
C MET A 120 6.49 4.75 10.38
N ALA A 121 6.86 5.49 11.43
CA ALA A 121 7.50 6.80 11.29
C ALA A 121 8.76 6.73 10.42
N ARG A 122 9.59 5.71 10.62
CA ARG A 122 10.76 5.47 9.78
C ARG A 122 10.37 5.13 8.34
N ALA A 123 9.40 4.24 8.15
CA ALA A 123 8.98 3.84 6.82
C ALA A 123 8.40 5.02 6.03
N LEU A 124 7.60 5.89 6.67
CA LEU A 124 7.10 7.13 6.09
C LEU A 124 8.23 8.03 5.59
N GLU A 125 9.30 8.21 6.38
CA GLU A 125 10.47 8.99 5.95
C GLU A 125 11.19 8.35 4.76
N ASP A 126 11.31 7.02 4.73
CA ASP A 126 11.90 6.31 3.60
C ASP A 126 11.05 6.54 2.32
N TRP A 127 9.70 6.47 2.41
CA TRP A 127 8.82 6.81 1.27
C TRP A 127 8.89 8.29 0.87
N TYR A 128 8.95 9.22 1.82
CA TYR A 128 9.13 10.64 1.50
C TYR A 128 10.46 10.89 0.81
N SER A 129 11.53 10.22 1.24
CA SER A 129 12.84 10.31 0.58
C SER A 129 12.80 9.74 -0.84
N ILE A 130 12.11 8.61 -1.06
CA ILE A 130 11.88 8.08 -2.42
C ILE A 130 11.13 9.10 -3.27
N ALA A 131 10.00 9.60 -2.78
CA ALA A 131 9.13 10.53 -3.49
C ALA A 131 9.80 11.88 -3.83
N ARG A 132 10.76 12.31 -3.00
CA ARG A 132 11.51 13.57 -3.16
C ARG A 132 12.75 13.40 -4.03
N ASP A 133 13.50 12.31 -3.86
CA ASP A 133 14.88 12.19 -4.34
C ASP A 133 15.04 11.23 -5.53
N ARG A 134 13.99 10.49 -5.91
CA ARG A 134 14.04 9.47 -6.98
C ARG A 134 13.19 9.87 -8.19
N PRO A 135 13.49 9.34 -9.39
CA PRO A 135 12.67 9.56 -10.58
C PRO A 135 11.22 9.08 -10.38
N TRP A 136 10.26 9.75 -11.02
CA TRP A 136 8.82 9.46 -10.90
C TRP A 136 8.48 7.97 -11.08
N VAL A 137 9.16 7.28 -12.00
CA VAL A 137 8.93 5.86 -12.28
C VAL A 137 9.35 4.95 -11.12
N GLU A 138 10.42 5.31 -10.40
CA GLU A 138 10.82 4.58 -9.19
C GLU A 138 9.85 4.84 -8.05
N THR A 139 9.37 6.08 -7.90
CA THR A 139 8.33 6.42 -6.93
C THR A 139 7.04 5.67 -7.22
N MET A 140 6.59 5.66 -8.48
CA MET A 140 5.41 4.91 -8.92
C MET A 140 5.56 3.41 -8.62
N ALA A 141 6.72 2.82 -8.96
CA ALA A 141 6.98 1.43 -8.63
C ALA A 141 6.95 1.17 -7.12
N ALA A 142 7.48 2.08 -6.30
CA ALA A 142 7.50 1.93 -4.84
C ALA A 142 6.11 2.07 -4.19
N VAL A 143 5.27 2.99 -4.70
CA VAL A 143 3.90 3.21 -4.22
C VAL A 143 3.01 2.04 -4.64
N HIS A 144 2.89 1.74 -5.93
CA HIS A 144 1.95 0.69 -6.39
C HIS A 144 2.40 -0.74 -6.03
N ALA A 145 3.67 -0.96 -5.69
CA ALA A 145 4.09 -2.24 -5.11
C ALA A 145 3.44 -2.51 -3.74
N THR A 146 3.02 -1.49 -2.98
CA THR A 146 2.30 -1.70 -1.71
C THR A 146 0.86 -2.11 -1.95
N GLU A 147 0.21 -1.62 -3.00
CA GLU A 147 -1.14 -2.05 -3.39
C GLU A 147 -1.17 -3.53 -3.78
N MET A 148 -0.10 -4.04 -4.38
CA MET A 148 0.03 -5.49 -4.64
C MET A 148 0.01 -6.33 -3.36
N LEU A 149 0.44 -5.79 -2.21
CA LEU A 149 0.35 -6.49 -0.94
C LEU A 149 -1.10 -6.67 -0.48
N ALA A 150 -2.04 -5.87 -0.96
CA ALA A 150 -3.46 -6.03 -0.65
C ALA A 150 -4.18 -7.00 -1.61
N ASP A 151 -3.58 -7.35 -2.76
CA ASP A 151 -4.19 -8.27 -3.73
C ASP A 151 -4.06 -9.73 -3.29
N GLN A 152 -5.06 -10.21 -2.57
CA GLN A 152 -5.11 -11.59 -2.07
C GLN A 152 -5.13 -12.65 -3.17
N ARG A 153 -5.53 -12.30 -4.41
CA ARG A 153 -5.53 -13.23 -5.55
C ARG A 153 -4.11 -13.63 -5.97
N LEU A 154 -3.08 -12.88 -5.55
CA LEU A 154 -1.69 -13.24 -5.81
C LEU A 154 -1.30 -14.59 -5.19
N ARG A 155 -1.98 -15.03 -4.13
CA ARG A 155 -1.74 -16.33 -3.47
C ARG A 155 -2.10 -17.52 -4.35
N ASP A 156 -3.11 -17.37 -5.20
CA ASP A 156 -3.70 -18.48 -5.96
C ASP A 156 -3.13 -18.59 -7.38
N ARG A 157 -2.09 -17.82 -7.71
CA ARG A 157 -1.46 -17.87 -9.04
C ARG A 157 -0.63 -19.15 -9.22
N PRO A 158 -0.87 -19.94 -10.29
CA PRO A 158 -0.06 -21.11 -10.61
C PRO A 158 1.43 -20.75 -10.80
N GLY A 159 2.33 -21.53 -10.21
CA GLY A 159 3.78 -21.27 -10.22
C GLY A 159 4.31 -20.56 -8.98
N TYR A 160 3.43 -20.29 -8.00
CA TYR A 160 3.76 -19.63 -6.74
C TYR A 160 3.26 -20.46 -5.54
N HIS A 161 3.96 -21.58 -5.26
CA HIS A 161 3.78 -22.43 -4.08
C HIS A 161 5.14 -22.83 -3.51
#